data_AF-A0A258FDI4-F1
#
_entry.id   AF-A0A258FDI4-F1
#
_cell.length_a   1.000
_cell.length_b   1.000
_cell.length_c   1.000
_cell.angle_alpha   90.00
_cell.angle_beta   90.00
_cell.angle_gamma   90.00
#
_symmetry.space_group_name_H-M   'P 1'
#
loop_
_entity.id
_entity.type
_entity.pdbx_description
1 polymer ?
#
loop_
_entity_poly.entity_id
_entity_poly.type
_entity_poly.pdbx_seq_one_letter_code
_entity_poly.pdbx_strand_id
1 'polypeptide(L)' 'MVIRNMGDATLAGVKHRAKRHGVSAEEEARRSLAVVERAEREAALARADAIRKMNGPQAGPTSLELLRRDRGRDEEA' A
#
# COMPACT_ATOMS: atom_id res chain seq x y z
N MET A 1 -10.87 -14.97 7.75
CA MET A 1 -11.16 -13.81 8.62
C MET A 1 -12.65 -13.78 8.89
N VAL A 2 -13.09 -13.55 10.13
CA VAL A 2 -14.52 -13.51 10.50
C VAL A 2 -14.85 -12.11 11.02
N ILE A 3 -15.78 -11.42 10.36
CA ILE A 3 -16.28 -10.13 10.82
C ILE A 3 -17.56 -10.40 11.62
N ARG A 4 -17.50 -10.21 12.94
CA ARG A 4 -18.64 -10.36 13.83
C ARG A 4 -19.37 -9.03 13.98
N ASN A 5 -20.65 -9.08 14.38
CA ASN A 5 -21.48 -7.91 14.69
C ASN A 5 -21.65 -6.93 13.51
N MET A 6 -21.79 -7.44 12.29
CA MET A 6 -22.19 -6.60 11.16
C MET A 6 -23.65 -6.19 11.30
N GLY A 7 -23.95 -4.90 11.15
CA GLY A 7 -25.33 -4.41 11.12
C GLY A 7 -26.11 -5.03 9.96
N ASP A 8 -27.39 -5.33 10.20
CA ASP A 8 -28.26 -6.03 9.24
C ASP A 8 -28.38 -5.32 7.90
N ALA A 9 -28.43 -3.98 7.92
CA ALA A 9 -28.45 -3.16 6.72
C ALA A 9 -27.18 -3.33 5.87
N THR A 10 -26.02 -3.39 6.52
CA THR A 10 -24.73 -3.61 5.86
C THR A 10 -24.67 -5.01 5.24
N LEU A 11 -25.12 -6.03 5.98
CA LEU A 11 -25.16 -7.40 5.48
C LEU A 11 -26.12 -7.53 4.28
N ALA A 12 -27.30 -6.91 4.35
CA ALA A 12 -28.27 -6.88 3.26
C ALA A 12 -27.69 -6.19 2.01
N GLY A 13 -26.99 -5.05 2.20
CA GLY A 13 -26.32 -4.34 1.12
C GLY A 13 -25.25 -5.17 0.42
N VAL A 14 -24.39 -5.87 1.18
CA VAL A 14 -23.37 -6.77 0.61
C VAL A 14 -24.02 -7.91 -0.16
N LYS A 15 -25.04 -8.57 0.41
CA LYS A 15 -25.76 -9.65 -0.28
C LYS A 15 -26.44 -9.18 -1.56
N HIS A 16 -27.02 -7.98 -1.55
CA HIS A 16 -27.67 -7.40 -2.72
C HIS A 16 -26.67 -7.15 -3.85
N ARG A 17 -25.50 -6.56 -3.55
CA ARG A 17 -24.44 -6.35 -4.54
C ARG A 17 -23.88 -7.66 -5.08
N ALA A 18 -23.64 -8.64 -4.20
CA ALA A 18 -23.16 -9.96 -4.60
C ALA A 18 -24.12 -10.64 -5.60
N LYS A 19 -25.43 -10.58 -5.34
CA LYS A 19 -26.46 -11.04 -6.29
C LYS A 19 -26.39 -10.31 -7.62
N ARG A 20 -26.28 -8.98 -7.61
CA ARG A 20 -26.18 -8.16 -8.83
C ARG A 20 -24.94 -8.49 -9.66
N HIS A 21 -23.83 -8.83 -9.01
CA HIS A 21 -22.57 -9.17 -9.66
C HIS A 21 -22.41 -10.66 -9.98
N GLY A 22 -23.36 -11.50 -9.58
CA GLY A 22 -23.29 -12.95 -9.82
C GLY A 22 -22.16 -13.64 -9.04
N VAL A 23 -21.77 -13.11 -7.89
CA VAL A 23 -20.68 -13.63 -7.05
C VAL A 23 -21.18 -13.96 -5.65
N SER A 24 -20.34 -14.66 -4.86
CA SER A 24 -20.64 -14.89 -3.44
C SER A 24 -20.55 -13.60 -2.64
N ALA A 25 -21.28 -13.54 -1.52
CA ALA A 25 -21.21 -12.39 -0.61
C ALA A 25 -19.81 -12.19 -0.01
N GLU A 26 -19.06 -13.29 0.19
CA GLU A 26 -17.67 -13.22 0.65
C GLU A 26 -16.75 -12.61 -0.41
N GLU A 27 -16.89 -13.03 -1.68
CA GLU A 27 -16.10 -12.49 -2.78
C GLU A 27 -16.39 -11.00 -3.02
N GLU A 28 -17.66 -10.60 -2.95
CA GLU A 28 -18.06 -9.20 -3.01
C GLU A 28 -17.47 -8.36 -1.85
N ALA A 29 -17.46 -8.92 -0.64
CA ALA A 29 -16.82 -8.28 0.51
C ALA A 29 -15.31 -8.14 0.31
N ARG A 30 -14.64 -9.19 -0.20
CA ARG A 30 -13.21 -9.19 -0.52
C ARG A 30 -12.86 -8.11 -1.55
N ARG A 31 -13.64 -8.00 -2.62
CA ARG A 31 -13.47 -6.97 -3.65
C ARG A 31 -13.67 -5.57 -3.08
N SER A 32 -14.71 -5.38 -2.27
CA SER A 32 -14.99 -4.09 -1.62
C SER A 32 -13.81 -3.64 -0.75
N LEU A 33 -13.22 -4.55 0.03
CA LEU A 33 -12.05 -4.25 0.84
C LEU A 33 -10.79 -3.97 -0.01
N ALA A 34 -10.57 -4.75 -1.07
CA ALA A 34 -9.43 -4.56 -1.96
C ALA A 34 -9.46 -3.20 -2.70
N VAL A 35 -10.65 -2.67 -3.00
CA VAL A 35 -10.79 -1.32 -3.59
C VAL A 35 -10.32 -0.25 -2.62
N VAL A 36 -10.71 -0.35 -1.35
CA VAL A 36 -10.28 0.59 -0.30
C VAL A 36 -8.77 0.54 -0.11
N GLU A 37 -8.20 -0.66 0.00
CA GLU A 37 -6.74 -0.85 0.15
C GLU A 37 -5.96 -0.25 -1.02
N ARG A 38 -6.43 -0.45 -2.26
CA ARG A 38 -5.79 0.13 -3.45
C ARG A 38 -5.82 1.66 -3.42
N ALA A 39 -6.95 2.27 -3.06
CA ALA A 39 -7.07 3.71 -2.98
C ALA A 39 -6.12 4.31 -1.93
N GLU A 40 -5.98 3.65 -0.78
CA GLU A 40 -5.03 4.07 0.26
C GLU A 40 -3.57 3.94 -0.21
N ARG A 41 -3.25 2.84 -0.90
CA ARG A 41 -1.91 2.63 -1.47
C ARG A 41 -1.56 3.69 -2.51
N GLU A 42 -2.47 4.02 -3.42
CA GLU A 42 -2.25 5.07 -4.42
C GLU A 42 -2.05 6.44 -3.77
N ALA A 43 -2.84 6.77 -2.74
CA ALA A 43 -2.65 8.00 -1.98
C ALA A 43 -1.30 8.05 -1.25
N ALA A 44 -0.84 6.92 -0.70
CA ALA A 44 0.47 6.82 -0.06
C ALA A 44 1.62 7.02 -1.06
N LEU A 45 1.52 6.39 -2.24
CA LEU A 45 2.50 6.56 -3.31
C LEU A 45 2.55 8.02 -3.81
N ALA A 46 1.39 8.64 -4.00
CA ALA A 46 1.32 10.05 -4.40
C ALA A 46 1.98 10.98 -3.37
N ARG A 47 1.81 10.72 -2.07
CA ARG A 47 2.52 11.44 -1.00
C ARG A 47 4.03 11.23 -1.06
N ALA A 48 4.49 9.99 -1.25
CA ALA A 48 5.92 9.68 -1.37
C ALA A 48 6.55 10.38 -2.59
N ASP A 49 5.83 10.45 -3.71
CA ASP A 49 6.28 11.14 -4.91
C ASP A 49 6.33 12.65 -4.73
N ALA A 50 5.37 13.24 -4.00
CA ALA A 50 5.40 14.65 -3.64
C ALA A 50 6.62 14.99 -2.77
N ILE A 51 6.92 14.16 -1.76
CA ILE A 51 8.11 14.31 -0.92
C ILE A 51 9.39 14.19 -1.75
N ARG A 52 9.47 13.20 -2.65
CA ARG A 52 10.61 13.06 -3.57
C ARG A 52 10.81 14.29 -4.46
N LYS A 53 9.72 14.85 -5.00
CA LYS A 53 9.77 16.09 -5.80
C LYS A 53 10.26 17.28 -4.98
N MET A 54 9.83 17.40 -3.71
CA MET A 54 10.27 18.47 -2.82
C MET A 54 11.77 18.39 -2.49
N ASN A 55 12.27 17.18 -2.22
CA ASN A 55 13.66 16.97 -1.84
C ASN A 55 14.63 17.04 -3.03
N GLY A 56 14.12 17.00 -4.26
CA GLY A 56 14.93 16.99 -5.47
C GLY A 56 15.70 15.67 -5.65
N PRO A 57 16.50 15.54 -6.74
CA PRO A 57 17.39 14.40 -6.90
C PRO A 57 18.40 14.34 -5.75
N GLN A 58 18.64 13.15 -5.22
CA GLN A 58 19.69 12.95 -4.19
C GLN A 58 21.03 13.44 -4.75
N ALA A 59 21.52 14.55 -4.21
CA ALA A 59 22.84 15.06 -4.49
C ALA A 59 23.80 14.50 -3.43
N GLY A 60 24.82 13.77 -3.89
CA GLY A 60 25.86 13.19 -3.03
C GLY A 60 25.98 11.67 -3.19
N PRO A 61 27.05 11.09 -2.61
CA PRO A 61 27.30 9.67 -2.69
C PRO A 61 26.19 8.89 -1.99
N THR A 62 25.70 7.85 -2.66
CA THR A 62 24.76 6.89 -2.11
C THR A 62 25.33 6.22 -0.86
N SER A 63 24.45 5.68 -0.01
CA SER A 63 24.86 4.91 1.17
C SER A 63 25.83 3.78 0.82
N LEU A 64 25.67 3.20 -0.38
CA LEU A 64 26.50 2.12 -0.90
C LEU A 64 27.90 2.61 -1.30
N GLU A 65 28.01 3.81 -1.86
CA GLU A 65 29.29 4.45 -2.17
C GLU A 65 30.04 4.88 -0.91
N LEU A 66 29.32 5.38 0.10
CA LEU A 66 29.90 5.67 1.41
C LEU A 66 30.47 4.41 2.07
N LEU A 67 29.73 3.30 2.04
CA LEU A 67 30.20 2.01 2.56
C LEU A 67 31.43 1.47 1.83
N ARG A 68 31.51 1.62 0.48
CA ARG A 68 32.71 1.25 -0.27
C ARG A 68 33.91 2.10 0.11
N ARG A 69 33.71 3.41 0.31
CA ARG A 69 34.76 4.34 0.71
C ARG A 69 35.27 4.06 2.12
N ASP A 70 34.41 3.61 3.03
CA ASP A 70 34.83 3.19 4.37
C ASP A 70 35.64 1.89 4.32
N ARG A 71 35.21 0.88 3.56
CA ARG A 71 36.01 -0.35 3.40
C ARG A 71 37.38 -0.11 2.79
N GLY A 72 37.47 0.75 1.78
CA GLY A 72 38.77 1.11 1.19
C GLY A 72 39.70 1.82 2.17
N ARG A 73 39.16 2.52 3.18
CA ARG A 73 39.98 3.14 4.25
C ARG A 73 40.52 2.12 5.25
N ASP A 74 39.78 1.05 5.51
CA ASP A 74 40.23 -0.03 6.41
C ASP A 74 41.28 -0.94 5.76
N GLU A 75 41.36 -0.99 4.42
CA GLU A 75 42.36 -1.78 3.68
C GLU A 75 43.70 -1.04 3.49
N GLU A 76 43.73 0.28 3.65
CA GLU A 76 44.93 1.13 3.52
C GLU A 76 45.65 1.41 4.86
N ALA A 77 45.10 0.96 6.00
CA ALA A 77 45.63 1.15 7.36
C ALA A 77 46.33 -0.10 7.92
#